data_AF-X1CW83-F1
#
_entry.id   AF-X1CW83-F1
#
_cell.length_a   1.000
_cell.length_b   1.000
_cell.length_c   1.000
_cell.angle_alpha   90.00
_cell.angle_beta   90.00
_cell.angle_gamma   90.00
#
_symmetry.space_group_name_H-M   'P 1'
#
loop_
_entity.id
_entity.type
_entity.pdbx_description
1 polymer ?
#
loop_
_entity_poly.entity_id
_entity_poly.type
_entity_poly.pdbx_seq_one_letter_code
_entity_poly.pdbx_strand_id
1 'polypeptide(L)'
;MNLELGAMSSGSSVKCTGNANYLSEKLKDVPGIMLPSSPSFGERVYFYYLIRLQLEILGTDMLNFALALASEGIYDTKYLSTTRWMIPQHLEPLFVNKNGYGGTKCPFECPWYEGEVEYGPGQCPVAEKACEEVFWLASMHPLLEKGDLDDIAAAVRKVAYAFVDKTEK
;
A
#
# COMPACT_ATOMS: atom_id res chain seq x y z
N MET A 1 -33.94 1.70 21.21
CA MET A 1 -32.91 2.73 21.49
C MET A 1 -31.97 2.71 20.29
N ASN A 2 -32.30 3.49 19.26
CA ASN A 2 -31.50 3.59 18.04
C ASN A 2 -30.36 4.56 18.33
N LEU A 3 -29.14 4.04 18.42
CA LEU A 3 -27.94 4.87 18.35
C LEU A 3 -27.76 5.26 16.88
N GLU A 4 -28.24 6.44 16.52
CA GLU A 4 -27.75 7.11 15.32
C GLU A 4 -26.27 7.43 15.56
N LEU A 5 -25.40 6.60 14.98
CA LEU A 5 -23.99 6.94 14.78
C LEU A 5 -23.94 8.11 13.80
N GLY A 6 -24.06 9.32 14.34
CA GLY A 6 -23.81 10.55 13.58
C GLY A 6 -22.37 10.53 13.07
N ALA A 7 -22.19 10.37 11.76
CA ALA A 7 -20.90 10.52 11.12
C ALA A 7 -20.47 11.99 11.22
N MET A 8 -19.75 12.35 12.29
CA MET A 8 -18.98 13.59 12.32
C MET A 8 -17.76 13.42 11.42
N SER A 9 -17.93 13.55 10.11
CA SER A 9 -16.78 13.69 9.20
C SER A 9 -16.23 15.11 9.35
N SER A 10 -15.00 15.22 9.83
CA SER A 10 -14.27 16.49 9.80
C SER A 10 -14.10 16.95 8.35
N GLY A 11 -14.10 18.27 8.07
CA GLY A 11 -13.96 18.78 6.69
C GLY A 11 -12.71 18.28 5.95
N SER A 12 -11.66 17.94 6.71
CA SER A 12 -10.44 17.29 6.21
C SER A 12 -10.72 15.91 5.62
N SER A 13 -11.44 15.04 6.34
CA SER A 13 -11.78 13.68 5.90
C SER A 13 -12.60 13.67 4.61
N VAL A 14 -13.57 14.58 4.49
CA VAL A 14 -14.41 14.73 3.28
C VAL A 14 -13.54 15.07 2.06
N LYS A 15 -12.57 15.97 2.23
CA LYS A 15 -11.65 16.37 1.16
C LYS A 15 -10.73 15.23 0.74
N CYS A 16 -10.15 14.49 1.69
CA CYS A 16 -9.32 13.31 1.41
C CYS A 16 -10.09 12.23 0.64
N THR A 17 -11.33 11.94 1.06
CA THR A 17 -12.19 10.98 0.36
C THR A 17 -12.57 11.46 -1.04
N GLY A 18 -12.86 12.77 -1.21
CA GLY A 18 -13.09 13.35 -2.54
C GLY A 18 -11.88 13.23 -3.48
N ASN A 19 -10.68 13.48 -2.97
CA ASN A 19 -9.43 13.35 -3.72
C ASN A 19 -9.15 11.89 -4.09
N ALA A 20 -9.38 10.95 -3.17
CA ALA A 20 -9.25 9.51 -3.42
C ALA A 20 -10.20 9.05 -4.53
N ASN A 21 -11.48 9.43 -4.46
CA ASN A 21 -12.47 9.06 -5.47
C ASN A 21 -12.12 9.66 -6.84
N TYR A 22 -11.64 10.91 -6.89
CA TYR A 22 -11.19 11.53 -8.12
C TYR A 22 -10.02 10.76 -8.76
N LEU A 23 -9.04 10.37 -7.94
CA LEU A 23 -7.91 9.55 -8.41
C LEU A 23 -8.36 8.15 -8.86
N SER A 24 -9.31 7.52 -8.17
CA SER A 24 -9.91 6.24 -8.59
C SER A 24 -10.50 6.33 -10.00
N GLU A 25 -11.32 7.35 -10.27
CA GLU A 25 -11.90 7.54 -11.60
C GLU A 25 -10.82 7.78 -12.67
N LYS A 26 -9.78 8.54 -12.33
CA LYS A 26 -8.66 8.81 -13.23
C LYS A 26 -7.75 7.61 -13.48
N LEU A 27 -7.76 6.61 -12.61
CA LEU A 27 -7.00 5.37 -12.74
C LEU A 27 -7.86 4.19 -13.17
N LYS A 28 -9.15 4.42 -13.44
CA LYS A 28 -10.05 3.41 -13.95
C LYS A 28 -9.51 2.84 -15.26
N ASP A 29 -9.61 1.53 -15.40
CA ASP A 29 -9.23 0.75 -16.57
C ASP A 29 -7.72 0.79 -16.93
N VAL A 30 -6.86 1.28 -16.02
CA VAL A 30 -5.41 1.18 -16.23
C VAL A 30 -4.98 -0.28 -16.09
N PRO A 31 -4.38 -0.88 -17.13
CA PRO A 31 -3.98 -2.28 -17.07
C PRO A 31 -2.95 -2.48 -15.96
N GLY A 32 -3.07 -3.61 -15.25
CA GLY A 32 -2.15 -3.91 -14.17
C GLY A 32 -2.42 -3.18 -12.85
N ILE A 33 -3.43 -2.30 -12.78
CA ILE A 33 -3.76 -1.53 -11.59
C ILE A 33 -5.12 -1.95 -11.04
N MET A 34 -5.15 -2.43 -9.80
CA MET A 34 -6.38 -2.72 -9.08
C MET A 34 -6.65 -1.63 -8.04
N LEU A 35 -7.81 -0.99 -8.17
CA LEU A 35 -8.23 0.12 -7.30
C LEU A 35 -8.77 -0.39 -5.96
N PRO A 36 -8.70 0.45 -4.91
CA PRO A 36 -9.30 0.12 -3.62
C PRO A 36 -10.82 -0.04 -3.75
N SER A 37 -11.38 -1.10 -3.16
CA SER A 37 -12.82 -1.30 -3.07
C SER A 37 -13.42 -0.56 -1.86
N SER A 38 -14.67 -0.11 -2.01
CA SER A 38 -15.46 0.43 -0.90
C SER A 38 -16.17 -0.72 -0.18
N PRO A 39 -16.11 -0.79 1.17
CA PRO A 39 -16.87 -1.79 1.92
C PRO A 39 -18.37 -1.48 1.86
N SER A 40 -19.21 -2.50 1.85
CA SER A 40 -20.68 -2.35 1.83
C SER A 40 -21.27 -1.85 3.16
N PHE A 41 -20.49 -1.93 4.25
CA PHE A 41 -20.95 -1.70 5.61
C PHE A 41 -20.47 -0.38 6.22
N GLY A 42 -19.81 0.50 5.45
CA GLY A 42 -19.33 1.77 5.97
C GLY A 42 -18.57 2.63 4.97
N GLU A 43 -18.20 3.82 5.41
CA GLU A 43 -17.40 4.76 4.63
C GLU A 43 -15.91 4.58 4.89
N ARG A 44 -15.09 4.84 3.86
CA ARG A 44 -13.63 4.78 3.95
C ARG A 44 -13.06 6.18 4.16
N VAL A 45 -12.17 6.30 5.14
CA VAL A 45 -11.32 7.47 5.32
C VAL A 45 -9.94 7.16 4.75
N TYR A 46 -9.45 8.02 3.87
CA TYR A 46 -8.18 7.83 3.19
C TYR A 46 -7.07 8.63 3.86
N PHE A 47 -6.18 7.94 4.55
CA PHE A 47 -4.86 8.50 4.89
C PHE A 47 -3.86 8.19 3.78
N TYR A 48 -3.84 6.94 3.34
CA TYR A 48 -3.09 6.47 2.18
C TYR A 48 -4.06 5.98 1.11
N TYR A 49 -3.79 6.34 -0.13
CA TYR A 49 -4.44 5.75 -1.29
C TYR A 49 -3.61 4.57 -1.76
N LEU A 50 -4.05 3.37 -1.41
CA LEU A 50 -3.38 2.11 -1.75
C LEU A 50 -4.02 1.52 -3.01
N ILE A 51 -3.19 1.12 -3.96
CA ILE A 51 -3.56 0.31 -5.12
C ILE A 51 -2.92 -1.07 -4.99
N ARG A 52 -3.41 -2.06 -5.74
CA ARG A 52 -2.72 -3.35 -5.92
C ARG A 52 -2.20 -3.47 -7.35
N LEU A 53 -0.93 -3.82 -7.48
CA LEU A 53 -0.26 -4.07 -8.76
C LEU A 53 -0.50 -5.51 -9.18
N GLN A 54 -1.07 -5.71 -10.36
CA GLN A 54 -1.19 -7.04 -10.96
C GLN A 54 0.09 -7.31 -11.75
N LEU A 55 1.13 -7.75 -11.01
CA LEU A 55 2.50 -7.88 -11.52
C LEU A 55 2.60 -8.72 -12.80
N GLU A 56 1.77 -9.76 -12.93
CA GLU A 56 1.69 -10.61 -14.14
C GLU A 56 1.22 -9.83 -15.38
N ILE A 57 0.27 -8.90 -15.22
CA ILE A 57 -0.22 -8.05 -16.32
C ILE A 57 0.83 -6.99 -16.66
N LEU A 58 1.48 -6.43 -15.64
CA LEU A 58 2.52 -5.43 -15.83
C LEU A 58 3.81 -6.06 -16.40
N GLY A 59 4.04 -7.36 -16.23
CA GLY A 59 5.28 -8.01 -16.65
C GLY A 59 6.51 -7.50 -15.89
N THR A 60 6.34 -7.00 -14.67
CA THR A 60 7.42 -6.46 -13.83
C THR A 60 7.13 -6.67 -12.35
N ASP A 61 8.18 -6.63 -11.52
CA ASP A 61 8.04 -6.57 -10.06
C ASP A 61 7.70 -5.14 -9.57
N MET A 62 7.31 -5.06 -8.29
CA MET A 62 6.94 -3.81 -7.62
C MET A 62 8.11 -2.82 -7.52
N LEU A 63 9.36 -3.28 -7.37
CA LEU A 63 10.53 -2.40 -7.25
C LEU A 63 10.73 -1.62 -8.54
N ASN A 64 10.72 -2.30 -9.67
CA ASN A 64 10.90 -1.70 -10.98
C ASN A 64 9.74 -0.77 -11.34
N PHE A 65 8.50 -1.16 -11.04
CA PHE A 65 7.34 -0.26 -11.18
C PHE A 65 7.52 1.00 -10.32
N ALA A 66 7.96 0.82 -9.08
CA ALA A 66 8.18 1.93 -8.16
C ALA A 66 9.32 2.87 -8.60
N LEU A 67 10.43 2.34 -9.09
CA LEU A 67 11.54 3.15 -9.60
C LEU A 67 11.12 3.94 -10.84
N ALA A 68 10.37 3.32 -11.75
CA ALA A 68 9.83 4.01 -12.91
C ALA A 68 8.87 5.14 -12.52
N LEU A 69 7.95 4.89 -11.58
CA LEU A 69 7.02 5.92 -11.11
C LEU A 69 7.73 7.06 -10.34
N ALA A 70 8.78 6.74 -9.58
CA ALA A 70 9.61 7.76 -8.94
C ALA A 70 10.33 8.65 -9.97
N SER A 71 10.75 8.08 -11.11
CA SER A 71 11.41 8.84 -12.18
C SER A 71 10.48 9.86 -12.87
N GLU A 72 9.16 9.67 -12.75
CA GLU A 72 8.15 10.64 -13.17
C GLU A 72 7.92 11.75 -12.12
N GLY A 73 8.65 11.74 -11.01
CA GLY A 73 8.60 12.79 -9.99
C GLY A 73 7.49 12.64 -8.95
N ILE A 74 6.79 11.50 -8.90
CA ILE A 74 5.64 11.30 -7.99
C ILE A 74 6.07 11.18 -6.52
N TYR A 75 7.25 10.65 -6.25
CA TYR A 75 7.82 10.58 -4.91
C TYR A 75 9.34 10.39 -4.95
N ASP A 76 9.96 10.55 -3.78
CA ASP A 76 11.39 10.36 -3.59
C ASP A 76 11.72 8.89 -3.25
N THR A 77 12.67 8.32 -3.98
CA THR A 77 13.15 6.94 -3.79
C THR A 77 13.70 6.67 -2.38
N LYS A 78 14.09 7.69 -1.61
CA LYS A 78 14.58 7.52 -0.24
C LYS A 78 13.55 6.93 0.72
N TYR A 79 12.26 6.97 0.36
CA TYR A 79 11.16 6.44 1.18
C TYR A 79 10.59 5.14 0.65
N LEU A 80 11.28 4.47 -0.28
CA LEU A 80 10.77 3.28 -0.94
C LEU A 80 10.50 2.13 0.04
N SER A 81 11.43 1.85 0.95
CA SER A 81 11.32 0.75 1.93
C SER A 81 10.24 0.98 2.99
N THR A 82 9.94 2.23 3.35
CA THR A 82 8.95 2.52 4.39
C THR A 82 7.54 2.68 3.83
N THR A 83 7.41 2.84 2.52
CA THR A 83 6.13 3.22 1.92
C THR A 83 5.70 2.39 0.73
N ARG A 84 6.60 1.68 0.03
CA ARG A 84 6.30 0.94 -1.22
C ARG A 84 6.87 -0.48 -1.26
N TRP A 85 7.73 -0.85 -0.32
CA TRP A 85 8.38 -2.16 -0.26
C TRP A 85 8.36 -2.66 1.19
N MET A 86 7.21 -3.17 1.60
CA MET A 86 6.97 -3.60 2.98
C MET A 86 7.46 -5.04 3.19
N ILE A 87 7.89 -5.36 4.41
CA ILE A 87 8.15 -6.73 4.82
C ILE A 87 6.93 -7.20 5.63
N PRO A 88 6.42 -8.44 5.39
CA PRO A 88 5.36 -9.00 6.22
C PRO A 88 5.82 -9.05 7.67
N GLN A 89 4.94 -8.64 8.60
CA GLN A 89 5.34 -8.44 10.00
C GLN A 89 6.00 -9.68 10.62
N HIS A 90 5.55 -10.90 10.31
CA HIS A 90 6.15 -12.13 10.84
C HIS A 90 7.56 -12.41 10.30
N LEU A 91 7.94 -11.84 9.15
CA LEU A 91 9.27 -11.96 8.56
C LEU A 91 10.20 -10.80 8.90
N GLU A 92 9.72 -9.79 9.63
CA GLU A 92 10.58 -8.71 10.08
C GLU A 92 11.74 -9.28 10.93
N PRO A 93 12.97 -8.71 10.83
CA PRO A 93 14.13 -9.20 11.56
C PRO A 93 13.93 -9.30 13.07
N LEU A 94 13.00 -8.50 13.62
CA LEU A 94 12.59 -8.57 15.02
C LEU A 94 12.08 -9.97 15.41
N PHE A 95 11.21 -10.55 14.58
CA PHE A 95 10.54 -11.82 14.86
C PHE A 95 11.41 -13.00 14.43
N VAL A 96 11.97 -12.97 13.22
CA VAL A 96 12.82 -14.06 12.71
C VAL A 96 14.06 -14.27 13.57
N ASN A 97 14.71 -13.19 14.01
CA ASN A 97 15.87 -13.30 14.91
C ASN A 97 15.50 -13.36 16.40
N LYS A 98 14.20 -13.30 16.73
CA LYS A 98 13.70 -13.30 18.11
C LYS A 98 14.32 -12.20 18.98
N ASN A 99 14.49 -11.00 18.42
CA ASN A 99 15.18 -9.86 19.04
C ASN A 99 14.19 -8.84 19.62
N GLY A 100 13.32 -9.26 20.55
CA GLY A 100 12.25 -8.40 21.07
C GLY A 100 12.76 -7.24 21.94
N TYR A 101 13.35 -7.56 23.09
CA TYR A 101 13.99 -6.59 23.98
C TYR A 101 15.51 -6.66 23.85
N GLY A 102 16.12 -5.57 23.40
CA GLY A 102 17.54 -5.48 23.09
C GLY A 102 18.45 -6.06 24.19
N GLY A 103 19.38 -6.92 23.78
CA GLY A 103 20.30 -7.62 24.69
C GLY A 103 19.71 -8.82 25.42
N THR A 104 18.46 -9.19 25.15
CA THR A 104 17.79 -10.36 25.74
C THR A 104 17.15 -11.25 24.66
N LYS A 105 16.64 -12.41 25.07
CA LYS A 105 15.80 -13.28 24.24
C LYS A 105 14.31 -13.12 24.50
N CYS A 106 13.93 -12.19 25.38
CA CYS A 106 12.53 -11.88 25.64
C CYS A 106 11.91 -11.08 24.47
N PRO A 107 10.61 -11.25 24.17
CA PRO A 107 9.65 -12.12 24.88
C PRO A 107 9.68 -13.59 24.43
N PHE A 108 10.45 -13.94 23.40
CA PHE A 108 10.37 -15.24 22.72
C PHE A 108 10.94 -16.44 23.51
N GLU A 109 11.92 -16.21 24.38
CA GLU A 109 12.50 -17.23 25.28
C GLU A 109 12.49 -16.73 26.73
N CYS A 110 11.48 -15.91 27.06
CA CYS A 110 11.36 -15.31 28.38
C CYS A 110 10.86 -16.37 29.39
N PRO A 111 11.28 -16.36 30.67
CA PRO A 111 10.85 -17.37 31.65
C PRO A 111 9.33 -17.48 31.86
N TRP A 112 8.59 -16.43 31.51
CA TRP A 112 7.13 -16.37 31.60
C TRP A 112 6.40 -16.79 30.32
N TYR A 113 7.14 -17.09 29.26
CA TYR A 113 6.60 -17.59 28.01
C TYR A 113 6.85 -19.10 27.94
N GLU A 114 5.77 -19.88 28.05
CA GLU A 114 5.84 -21.35 28.05
C GLU A 114 5.72 -21.95 26.64
N GLY A 115 5.56 -21.11 25.61
CA GLY A 115 5.38 -21.54 24.23
C GLY A 115 6.68 -21.63 23.44
N GLU A 116 6.56 -22.17 22.23
CA GLU A 116 7.60 -22.11 21.20
C GLU A 116 6.96 -21.55 19.93
N VAL A 117 7.64 -20.59 19.31
CA VAL A 117 7.20 -19.98 18.05
C VAL A 117 8.37 -19.91 17.09
N GLU A 118 8.09 -20.29 15.85
CA GLU A 118 8.99 -20.17 14.72
C GLU A 118 8.34 -19.30 13.65
N TYR A 119 9.14 -18.43 13.04
CA TYR A 119 8.70 -17.50 12.02
C TYR A 119 9.41 -17.80 10.71
N GLY A 120 8.65 -17.97 9.63
CA GLY A 120 9.21 -18.26 8.32
C GLY A 120 8.23 -18.00 7.18
N PRO A 121 8.75 -17.97 5.94
CA PRO A 121 7.93 -17.79 4.74
C PRO A 121 6.85 -18.88 4.62
N GLY A 122 5.72 -18.54 4.00
CA GLY A 122 4.59 -19.44 3.77
C GLY A 122 3.64 -19.58 4.97
N GLN A 123 3.96 -19.01 6.13
CA GLN A 123 3.06 -19.03 7.30
C GLN A 123 1.91 -18.03 7.16
N CYS A 124 2.11 -16.92 6.44
CA CYS A 124 1.10 -15.91 6.20
C CYS A 124 1.03 -15.56 4.71
N PRO A 125 0.67 -16.52 3.83
CA PRO A 125 0.85 -16.38 2.38
C PRO A 125 0.07 -15.21 1.77
N VAL A 126 -1.09 -14.88 2.35
CA VAL A 126 -1.90 -13.72 1.91
C VAL A 126 -1.22 -12.40 2.26
N ALA A 127 -0.60 -12.31 3.44
CA ALA A 127 0.12 -11.11 3.87
C ALA A 127 1.44 -10.95 3.10
N GLU A 128 2.13 -12.07 2.84
CA GLU A 128 3.34 -12.13 2.02
C GLU A 128 3.05 -11.61 0.61
N LYS A 129 2.03 -12.17 -0.05
CA LYS A 129 1.58 -11.69 -1.36
C LYS A 129 1.14 -10.23 -1.34
N ALA A 130 0.42 -9.80 -0.30
CA ALA A 130 0.00 -8.41 -0.16
C ALA A 130 1.21 -7.45 -0.09
N CYS A 131 2.32 -7.85 0.55
CA CYS A 131 3.52 -7.01 0.60
C CYS A 131 4.24 -6.90 -0.76
N GLU A 132 4.03 -7.84 -1.67
CA GLU A 132 4.58 -7.80 -3.04
C GLU A 132 3.75 -6.94 -3.99
N GLU A 133 2.45 -6.78 -3.73
CA GLU A 133 1.52 -6.17 -4.69
C GLU A 133 0.81 -4.92 -4.17
N VAL A 134 0.70 -4.69 -2.86
CA VAL A 134 0.06 -3.50 -2.29
C VAL A 134 1.02 -2.33 -2.35
N PHE A 135 0.66 -1.37 -3.19
CA PHE A 135 1.43 -0.18 -3.44
C PHE A 135 0.69 1.03 -2.87
N TRP A 136 1.27 1.69 -1.87
CA TRP A 136 0.79 3.01 -1.47
C TRP A 136 1.09 3.95 -2.63
N LEU A 137 0.10 4.58 -3.24
CA LEU A 137 0.35 5.47 -4.37
C LEU A 137 0.59 6.90 -3.90
N ALA A 138 -0.31 7.40 -3.07
CA ALA A 138 -0.28 8.78 -2.59
C ALA A 138 -0.80 8.89 -1.15
N SER A 139 -0.31 9.89 -0.41
CA SER A 139 -0.92 10.31 0.85
C SER A 139 -2.07 11.25 0.55
N MET A 140 -3.28 10.89 0.95
CA MET A 140 -4.47 11.71 0.66
C MET A 140 -4.51 12.88 1.63
N HIS A 141 -3.86 13.96 1.25
CA HIS A 141 -3.82 15.19 2.02
C HIS A 141 -4.93 16.16 1.56
N PRO A 142 -5.57 16.92 2.47
CA PRO A 142 -6.61 17.88 2.09
C PRO A 142 -6.15 19.00 1.15
N LEU A 143 -4.84 19.29 1.16
CA LEU A 143 -4.24 20.32 0.32
C LEU A 143 -3.93 19.86 -1.11
N LEU A 144 -4.10 18.57 -1.44
CA LEU A 144 -3.95 18.12 -2.81
C LEU A 144 -5.02 18.77 -3.69
N GLU A 145 -4.55 19.38 -4.76
CA GLU A 145 -5.37 19.96 -5.82
C GLU A 145 -5.63 18.94 -6.92
N LYS A 146 -6.58 19.24 -7.81
CA LYS A 146 -6.89 18.34 -8.93
C LYS A 146 -5.70 18.17 -9.88
N GLY A 147 -4.90 19.22 -10.06
CA GLY A 147 -3.67 19.17 -10.86
C GLY A 147 -2.69 18.12 -10.32
N ASP A 148 -2.46 18.11 -9.01
CA ASP A 148 -1.58 17.12 -8.37
C ASP A 148 -2.08 15.68 -8.64
N LEU A 149 -3.40 15.47 -8.54
CA LEU A 149 -4.02 14.16 -8.79
C LEU A 149 -3.96 13.76 -10.27
N ASP A 150 -4.08 14.73 -11.18
CA ASP A 150 -3.95 14.52 -12.61
C ASP A 150 -2.51 14.12 -13.00
N ASP A 151 -1.51 14.75 -12.40
CA ASP A 151 -0.10 14.41 -12.60
C ASP A 151 0.22 13.00 -12.10
N ILE A 152 -0.27 12.64 -10.90
CA ILE A 152 -0.17 11.26 -10.38
C ILE A 152 -0.82 10.26 -11.35
N ALA A 153 -2.03 10.55 -11.82
CA ALA A 153 -2.74 9.66 -12.72
C ALA A 153 -2.04 9.49 -14.07
N ALA A 154 -1.52 10.59 -14.63
CA ALA A 154 -0.78 10.60 -15.89
C ALA A 154 0.50 9.76 -15.78
N ALA A 155 1.26 9.92 -14.69
CA ALA A 155 2.48 9.15 -14.44
C ALA A 155 2.18 7.65 -14.28
N VAL A 156 1.17 7.27 -13.48
CA VAL A 156 0.77 5.87 -13.32
C VAL A 156 0.36 5.26 -14.66
N ARG A 157 -0.46 5.97 -15.46
CA ARG A 157 -0.85 5.52 -16.80
C ARG A 157 0.37 5.30 -17.68
N LYS A 158 1.24 6.30 -17.80
CA LYS A 158 2.46 6.23 -18.62
C LYS A 158 3.32 5.01 -18.24
N VAL A 159 3.59 4.84 -16.95
CA VAL A 159 4.42 3.74 -16.45
C VAL A 159 3.76 2.38 -16.69
N ALA A 160 2.47 2.23 -16.35
CA ALA A 160 1.75 0.98 -16.55
C ALA A 160 1.72 0.54 -18.02
N TYR A 161 1.33 1.44 -18.93
CA TYR A 161 1.34 1.13 -20.37
C TYR A 161 2.74 0.84 -20.91
N ALA A 162 3.77 1.58 -20.48
CA ALA A 162 5.14 1.31 -20.91
C ALA A 162 5.65 -0.08 -20.52
N PHE A 163 5.15 -0.65 -19.42
CA PHE A 163 5.46 -2.02 -18.99
C PHE A 163 4.61 -3.06 -19.73
N VAL A 164 3.30 -2.84 -19.87
CA VAL A 164 2.41 -3.73 -20.63
C VAL A 164 2.85 -3.86 -22.09
N ASP A 165 3.15 -2.75 -22.78
CA ASP A 165 3.57 -2.72 -24.19
C ASP A 165 4.92 -3.42 -24.45
N LYS A 166 5.74 -3.60 -23.41
CA LYS A 166 7.00 -4.37 -23.50
C LYS A 166 6.75 -5.87 -23.42
N THR A 167 5.73 -6.30 -22.69
CA THR A 167 5.38 -7.72 -22.53
C THR A 167 4.75 -8.28 -23.80
N GLU A 168 4.11 -7.44 -24.62
CA GLU A 168 3.49 -7.84 -25.90
C GLU A 168 4.46 -7.96 -27.08
N LYS A 169 5.73 -7.55 -26.92
CA LYS A 169 6.77 -7.59 -27.97
C LYS A 169 7.75 -8.73 -27.78
#